data_AF-A0A177DNG5-F1
#
_entry.id   AF-A0A177DNG5-F1
#
_cell.length_a   1.000
_cell.length_b   1.000
_cell.length_c   1.000
_cell.angle_alpha   90.00
_cell.angle_beta   90.00
_cell.angle_gamma   90.00
#
_symmetry.space_group_name_H-M   'P 1'
#
loop_
_entity.id
_entity.type
_entity.pdbx_description
1 polymer ?
#
loop_
_entity_poly.entity_id
_entity_poly.type
_entity_poly.pdbx_seq_one_letter_code
_entity_poly.pdbx_strand_id
1 'polypeptide(L)'
;MKPKKFLLDRLPGIRWAPHDIPSTESSSSKPKSRNPFALKPSAPQHGAVRLRKSTLSLTSEPDVEVDARTHAQGQSIFFARLPIELRRMVYEYVMGAEIVHLTLSTKKKRFGHFLCNSDGDSREYMCRVLVFGKKGARLYSGGPRLDSIRTLHLRWAIRALPYLRRGPSNRLAYREDTANWEKSWGIIASMQGLRHLQVMLIDPSPQQLWEANWVELEDILLDSVRAVKRPRDAVVILPYPSCRTDWDMGDSTVRLRVLDNGLGTGGDED
;
A
#
# COMPACT_ATOMS: atom_id res chain seq x y z
N MET A 1 -55.67 -14.67 -7.29
CA MET A 1 -54.22 -14.41 -7.27
C MET A 1 -53.81 -13.91 -5.88
N LYS A 2 -52.97 -14.67 -5.17
CA LYS A 2 -52.33 -14.30 -3.90
C LYS A 2 -50.92 -14.91 -3.91
N PRO A 3 -49.82 -14.18 -3.58
CA PRO A 3 -48.49 -14.77 -3.64
C PRO A 3 -47.97 -15.24 -2.27
N LYS A 4 -47.07 -16.23 -2.35
CA LYS A 4 -45.89 -16.48 -1.49
C LYS A 4 -46.09 -17.09 -0.11
N LYS A 5 -45.71 -18.38 0.01
CA LYS A 5 -44.98 -18.96 1.16
C LYS A 5 -44.15 -20.17 0.69
N PHE A 6 -42.89 -19.97 0.27
CA PHE A 6 -42.00 -21.12 0.00
C PHE A 6 -40.49 -20.83 0.12
N LEU A 7 -40.06 -19.78 0.83
CA LEU A 7 -38.64 -19.45 0.96
C LEU A 7 -38.24 -19.08 2.40
N LEU A 8 -38.57 -19.93 3.38
CA LEU A 8 -38.06 -19.75 4.75
C LEU A 8 -37.53 -21.02 5.44
N ASP A 9 -37.61 -22.21 4.83
CA ASP A 9 -37.27 -23.47 5.54
C ASP A 9 -35.89 -24.07 5.21
N ARG A 10 -34.89 -23.29 4.76
CA ARG A 10 -33.59 -23.87 4.34
C ARG A 10 -32.30 -23.31 4.94
N LEU A 11 -32.30 -22.65 6.10
CA LEU A 11 -31.04 -22.34 6.80
C LEU A 11 -31.17 -22.45 8.34
N PRO A 12 -30.81 -23.59 8.96
CA PRO A 12 -30.57 -23.64 10.40
C PRO A 12 -29.14 -23.17 10.71
N GLY A 13 -28.99 -22.21 11.63
CA GLY A 13 -27.76 -22.09 12.43
C GLY A 13 -26.90 -20.82 12.30
N ILE A 14 -27.36 -19.73 11.67
CA ILE A 14 -26.63 -18.44 11.70
C ILE A 14 -27.45 -17.43 12.52
N ARG A 15 -27.08 -17.24 13.79
CA ARG A 15 -27.55 -16.09 14.59
C ARG A 15 -26.76 -14.86 14.16
N TRP A 16 -27.35 -14.04 13.29
CA TRP A 16 -26.90 -12.68 13.05
C TRP A 16 -27.49 -11.79 14.16
N ALA A 17 -26.63 -11.12 14.94
CA ALA A 17 -27.02 -10.08 15.89
C ALA A 17 -26.49 -8.73 15.36
N PRO A 18 -27.36 -7.80 14.93
CA PRO A 18 -26.95 -6.46 14.53
C PRO A 18 -26.45 -5.68 15.74
N HIS A 19 -25.22 -5.14 15.68
CA HIS A 19 -24.63 -4.32 16.75
C HIS A 19 -25.14 -2.87 16.78
N ASP A 20 -26.17 -2.52 16.02
CA ASP A 20 -26.62 -1.14 15.82
C ASP A 20 -28.01 -0.83 16.41
N ILE A 21 -28.39 -1.47 17.52
CA ILE A 21 -29.51 -1.00 18.35
C ILE A 21 -28.92 -0.19 19.51
N PRO A 22 -29.19 1.12 19.63
CA PRO A 22 -28.80 1.88 20.81
C PRO A 22 -29.64 1.43 22.00
N SER A 23 -29.01 0.71 22.93
CA SER A 23 -29.63 0.36 24.23
C SER A 23 -29.93 1.63 25.00
N THR A 24 -31.22 1.85 25.24
CA THR A 24 -31.74 2.92 26.09
C THR A 24 -31.85 2.36 27.50
N GLU A 25 -30.83 2.52 28.34
CA GLU A 25 -30.94 2.21 29.78
C GLU A 25 -30.32 3.30 30.65
N SER A 26 -31.25 3.97 31.34
CA SER A 26 -31.21 4.55 32.69
C SER A 26 -29.88 4.96 33.34
N SER A 27 -29.80 6.28 33.54
CA SER A 27 -29.06 7.05 34.53
C SER A 27 -28.75 6.35 35.87
N SER A 28 -27.47 6.33 36.23
CA SER A 28 -27.00 6.23 37.62
C SER A 28 -25.80 7.19 37.80
N SER A 29 -26.07 8.32 38.43
CA SER A 29 -25.12 9.37 38.76
C SER A 29 -24.31 9.01 40.01
N LYS A 30 -22.97 8.99 39.91
CA LYS A 30 -22.06 9.13 41.06
C LYS A 30 -21.00 10.20 40.76
N PRO A 31 -20.84 11.23 41.61
CA PRO A 31 -19.83 12.27 41.41
C PRO A 31 -18.45 11.76 41.86
N LYS A 32 -17.47 11.77 40.96
CA LYS A 32 -16.05 11.53 41.30
C LYS A 32 -15.37 12.88 41.49
N SER A 33 -15.00 13.17 42.74
CA SER A 33 -14.30 14.40 43.12
C SER A 33 -12.89 14.44 42.51
N ARG A 34 -12.54 15.61 42.00
CA ARG A 34 -11.19 15.98 41.55
C ARG A 34 -10.37 16.40 42.76
N ASN A 35 -9.16 15.86 42.90
CA ASN A 35 -8.13 16.42 43.78
C ASN A 35 -6.87 16.67 42.94
N PRO A 36 -6.53 17.92 42.58
CA PRO A 36 -5.49 18.21 41.58
C PRO A 36 -4.09 18.51 42.15
N PHE A 37 -3.82 18.31 43.45
CA PHE A 37 -2.49 18.57 44.01
C PHE A 37 -2.03 17.45 44.95
N ALA A 38 -1.19 16.55 44.42
CA ALA A 38 -0.32 15.70 45.22
C ALA A 38 1.06 15.65 44.54
N LEU A 39 1.89 16.65 44.87
CA LEU A 39 3.31 16.67 44.54
C LEU A 39 4.01 15.68 45.46
N LYS A 40 4.52 14.57 44.92
CA LYS A 40 5.50 13.71 45.59
C LYS A 40 6.90 14.20 45.21
N PRO A 41 7.78 14.53 46.16
CA PRO A 41 9.18 14.80 45.87
C PRO A 41 9.92 13.46 45.73
N SER A 42 10.40 13.16 44.52
CA SER A 42 11.36 12.06 44.30
C SER A 42 12.78 12.62 44.35
N ALA A 43 13.55 12.15 45.34
CA ALA A 43 14.98 12.42 45.49
C ALA A 43 15.81 11.91 44.30
N PRO A 44 16.96 12.54 43.97
CA PRO A 44 17.83 12.11 42.88
C PRO A 44 18.63 10.87 43.28
N GLN A 45 18.31 9.72 42.66
CA GLN A 45 19.16 8.53 42.73
C GLN A 45 20.25 8.62 41.65
N HIS A 46 21.42 9.10 42.04
CA HIS A 46 22.67 8.80 41.35
C HIS A 46 23.19 7.44 41.83
N GLY A 47 23.36 6.49 40.92
CA GLY A 47 24.24 5.33 41.15
C GLY A 47 23.78 4.01 40.56
N ALA A 48 24.26 3.70 39.36
CA ALA A 48 25.11 2.52 39.09
C ALA A 48 25.29 2.38 37.56
N VAL A 49 26.48 2.73 37.07
CA VAL A 49 26.89 2.49 35.69
C VAL A 49 26.98 0.97 35.49
N ARG A 50 25.98 0.38 34.81
CA ARG A 50 26.05 -1.02 34.38
C ARG A 50 27.09 -1.16 33.27
N LEU A 51 28.19 -1.86 33.56
CA LEU A 51 29.10 -2.38 32.55
C LEU A 51 28.31 -3.28 31.57
N ARG A 52 28.18 -2.84 30.32
CA ARG A 52 27.71 -3.72 29.22
C ARG A 52 28.86 -4.64 28.85
N LYS A 53 28.72 -5.94 29.13
CA LYS A 53 29.52 -6.99 28.49
C LYS A 53 29.22 -6.95 26.99
N SER A 54 30.22 -6.66 26.17
CA SER A 54 30.17 -6.85 24.72
C SER A 54 30.20 -8.34 24.42
N THR A 55 29.09 -8.87 23.94
CA THR A 55 28.98 -10.25 23.45
C THR A 55 29.13 -10.25 21.94
N LEU A 56 30.37 -10.20 21.47
CA LEU A 56 30.73 -10.64 20.11
C LEU A 56 31.50 -11.95 20.27
N SER A 57 30.78 -13.05 20.44
CA SER A 57 31.33 -14.40 20.31
C SER A 57 31.31 -14.75 18.82
N LEU A 58 32.49 -14.79 18.19
CA LEU A 58 32.71 -15.00 16.76
C LEU A 58 32.68 -16.48 16.32
N THR A 59 31.97 -17.37 17.03
CA THR A 59 32.09 -18.83 16.78
C THR A 59 30.79 -19.65 16.84
N SER A 60 29.61 -19.05 16.83
CA SER A 60 28.37 -19.85 16.73
C SER A 60 27.96 -20.09 15.28
N GLU A 61 27.72 -21.36 14.93
CA GLU A 61 27.10 -21.75 13.66
C GLU A 61 25.82 -20.93 13.41
N PRO A 62 25.61 -20.44 12.17
CA PRO A 62 24.49 -19.56 11.88
C PRO A 62 23.17 -20.32 12.03
N ASP A 63 22.40 -19.95 13.05
CA ASP A 63 21.03 -20.40 13.26
C ASP A 63 20.12 -19.77 12.19
N VAL A 64 19.70 -20.60 11.23
CA VAL A 64 18.91 -20.20 10.04
C VAL A 64 17.59 -19.53 10.42
N GLU A 65 17.09 -19.73 11.65
CA GLU A 65 15.80 -19.21 12.09
C GLU A 65 15.86 -17.82 12.75
N VAL A 66 17.05 -17.35 13.16
CA VAL A 66 17.18 -16.12 13.98
C VAL A 66 17.42 -14.85 13.16
N ASP A 67 17.82 -14.94 11.89
CA ASP A 67 18.39 -13.79 11.16
C ASP A 67 17.39 -12.90 10.39
N ALA A 68 16.08 -13.17 10.48
CA ALA A 68 15.07 -12.34 9.79
C ALA A 68 14.60 -11.12 10.61
N ARG A 69 15.19 -10.84 11.78
CA ARG A 69 14.82 -9.68 12.60
C ARG A 69 15.66 -8.47 12.19
N THR A 70 15.17 -7.69 11.23
CA THR A 70 15.71 -6.36 10.95
C THR A 70 15.61 -5.48 12.22
N HIS A 71 16.71 -5.31 12.94
CA HIS A 71 16.81 -4.35 14.03
C HIS A 71 16.57 -2.93 13.48
N ALA A 72 16.06 -2.03 14.33
CA ALA A 72 15.93 -0.63 13.93
C ALA A 72 17.31 -0.08 13.58
N GLN A 73 17.54 0.21 12.29
CA GLN A 73 18.84 0.65 11.74
C GLN A 73 19.29 2.03 12.26
N GLY A 74 18.51 2.69 13.11
CA GLY A 74 18.90 3.97 13.73
C GLY A 74 20.16 3.89 14.61
N GLN A 75 20.63 2.69 14.97
CA GLN A 75 21.91 2.47 15.66
C GLN A 75 23.05 2.09 14.72
N SER A 76 22.79 1.91 13.42
CA SER A 76 23.85 1.58 12.47
C SER A 76 24.74 2.80 12.28
N ILE A 77 26.04 2.55 12.41
CA ILE A 77 27.11 3.54 12.23
C ILE A 77 27.03 4.17 10.84
N PHE A 78 26.54 3.41 9.86
CA PHE A 78 26.25 3.89 8.50
C PHE A 78 25.28 5.08 8.50
N PHE A 79 24.18 5.01 9.26
CA PHE A 79 23.20 6.09 9.34
C PHE A 79 23.60 7.21 10.30
N ALA A 80 24.38 6.87 11.34
CA ALA A 80 24.77 7.82 12.37
C ALA A 80 25.99 8.68 11.99
N ARG A 81 26.92 8.16 11.16
CA ARG A 81 28.20 8.83 10.87
C ARG A 81 28.42 9.25 9.44
N LEU A 82 27.74 8.65 8.45
CA LEU A 82 27.92 9.13 7.08
C LEU A 82 27.07 10.38 6.81
N PRO A 83 27.70 11.46 6.29
CA PRO A 83 27.00 12.57 5.67
C PRO A 83 25.98 12.08 4.63
N ILE A 84 24.93 12.86 4.43
CA ILE A 84 23.80 12.46 3.57
C ILE A 84 24.24 12.26 2.11
N GLU A 85 25.24 13.00 1.67
CA GLU A 85 25.84 12.94 0.33
C GLU A 85 26.48 11.57 0.10
N LEU A 86 27.30 11.09 1.05
CA LEU A 86 27.94 9.79 0.94
C LEU A 86 26.93 8.66 1.07
N ARG A 87 25.90 8.81 1.93
CA ARG A 87 24.79 7.84 1.96
C ARG A 87 24.11 7.76 0.60
N ARG A 88 23.88 8.90 -0.05
CA ARG A 88 23.28 8.95 -1.38
C ARG A 88 24.17 8.29 -2.43
N MET A 89 25.47 8.55 -2.42
CA MET A 89 26.44 7.88 -3.32
C MET A 89 26.45 6.37 -3.08
N VAL A 90 26.43 5.91 -1.83
CA VAL A 90 26.37 4.47 -1.52
C VAL A 90 25.06 3.87 -1.99
N TYR A 91 23.91 4.52 -1.76
CA TYR A 91 22.63 4.04 -2.27
C TYR A 91 22.59 4.01 -3.79
N GLU A 92 23.11 5.04 -4.45
CA GLU A 92 23.19 5.10 -5.91
C GLU A 92 24.14 4.04 -6.48
N TYR A 93 25.26 3.77 -5.80
CA TYR A 93 26.19 2.71 -6.19
C TYR A 93 25.61 1.30 -5.94
N VAL A 94 25.00 1.07 -4.78
CA VAL A 94 24.48 -0.25 -4.38
C VAL A 94 23.17 -0.59 -5.08
N MET A 95 22.25 0.38 -5.21
CA MET A 95 20.95 0.17 -5.86
C MET A 95 21.02 0.42 -7.37
N GLY A 96 22.10 1.02 -7.88
CA GLY A 96 22.28 1.30 -9.31
C GLY A 96 21.09 2.02 -9.96
N ALA A 97 20.83 1.68 -11.22
CA ALA A 97 19.61 2.02 -11.95
C ALA A 97 18.51 0.95 -11.77
N GLU A 98 18.57 0.14 -10.71
CA GLU A 98 17.67 -1.00 -10.55
C GLU A 98 16.23 -0.58 -10.25
N ILE A 99 15.29 -1.36 -10.76
CA ILE A 99 13.86 -1.14 -10.60
C ILE A 99 13.44 -1.75 -9.26
N VAL A 100 13.05 -0.88 -8.32
CA VAL A 100 12.48 -1.30 -7.04
C VAL A 100 10.97 -1.42 -7.17
N HIS A 101 10.45 -2.64 -7.10
CA HIS A 101 9.00 -2.85 -7.01
C HIS A 101 8.54 -2.61 -5.58
N LEU A 102 7.55 -1.74 -5.39
CA LEU A 102 6.95 -1.46 -4.09
C LEU A 102 5.55 -2.07 -4.02
N THR A 103 5.20 -2.79 -2.96
CA THR A 103 3.80 -3.18 -2.69
C THR A 103 3.30 -2.50 -1.43
N LEU A 104 2.09 -1.93 -1.47
CA LEU A 104 1.44 -1.43 -0.26
C LEU A 104 0.63 -2.55 0.42
N SER A 105 0.96 -2.83 1.68
CA SER A 105 0.14 -3.68 2.54
C SER A 105 -0.93 -2.84 3.25
N THR A 106 -2.20 -3.05 2.89
CA THR A 106 -3.36 -2.35 3.47
C THR A 106 -3.51 -2.60 4.97
N LYS A 107 -3.26 -3.84 5.45
CA LYS A 107 -3.39 -4.20 6.86
C LYS A 107 -2.37 -3.52 7.78
N LYS A 108 -1.23 -3.07 7.26
CA LYS A 108 -0.13 -2.55 8.10
C LYS A 108 0.39 -1.16 7.71
N LYS A 109 -0.16 -0.51 6.67
CA LYS A 109 0.37 0.76 6.11
C LYS A 109 1.88 0.70 5.88
N ARG A 110 2.38 -0.44 5.38
CA ARG A 110 3.81 -0.65 5.09
C ARG A 110 4.01 -0.84 3.61
N PHE A 111 5.11 -0.30 3.11
CA PHE A 111 5.64 -0.64 1.81
C PHE A 111 6.48 -1.91 1.98
N GLY A 112 6.18 -2.95 1.21
CA GLY A 112 7.14 -4.01 0.91
C GLY A 112 7.95 -3.58 -0.31
N HIS A 113 9.20 -4.01 -0.40
CA HIS A 113 9.99 -3.87 -1.62
C HIS A 113 10.41 -5.24 -2.13
N PHE A 114 10.72 -5.35 -3.41
CA PHE A 114 11.16 -6.57 -4.06
C PHE A 114 12.28 -6.18 -5.02
N LEU A 115 13.34 -6.98 -5.04
CA LEU A 115 14.33 -6.92 -6.10
C LEU A 115 13.85 -7.82 -7.24
N CYS A 116 13.90 -7.29 -8.45
CA CYS A 116 13.60 -8.04 -9.65
C CYS A 116 14.90 -8.37 -10.35
N ASN A 117 15.25 -9.64 -10.45
CA ASN A 117 16.36 -10.06 -11.30
C ASN A 117 15.87 -10.00 -12.74
N SER A 118 16.46 -9.14 -13.55
CA SER A 118 16.06 -8.87 -14.94
C SER A 118 16.62 -9.88 -15.95
N ASP A 119 17.16 -11.01 -15.51
CA ASP A 119 18.04 -11.83 -16.37
C ASP A 119 17.30 -12.84 -17.27
N GLY A 120 15.98 -12.67 -17.48
CA GLY A 120 15.20 -13.57 -18.32
C GLY A 120 14.28 -12.81 -19.27
N ASP A 121 14.43 -13.07 -20.57
CA ASP A 121 13.62 -12.54 -21.69
C ASP A 121 12.12 -12.91 -21.63
N SER A 122 11.69 -13.55 -20.54
CA SER A 122 10.30 -13.90 -20.30
C SER A 122 9.66 -12.85 -19.42
N ARG A 123 8.66 -12.15 -19.97
CA ARG A 123 7.92 -10.97 -19.48
C ARG A 123 7.25 -11.10 -18.09
N GLU A 124 7.56 -12.13 -17.30
CA GLU A 124 7.06 -12.32 -15.94
C GLU A 124 8.15 -12.06 -14.91
N TYR A 125 8.17 -10.82 -14.40
CA TYR A 125 8.97 -10.42 -13.26
C TYR A 125 8.53 -11.17 -11.98
N MET A 126 9.18 -12.30 -11.68
CA MET A 126 9.02 -13.03 -10.42
C MET A 126 9.75 -12.32 -9.28
N CYS A 127 9.09 -11.32 -8.68
CA CYS A 127 9.59 -10.56 -7.54
C CYS A 127 9.42 -11.33 -6.20
N ARG A 128 10.49 -11.43 -5.37
CA ARG A 128 10.43 -11.99 -3.99
C ARG A 128 10.20 -10.90 -2.92
N VAL A 129 9.26 -11.13 -1.99
CA VAL A 129 8.76 -10.14 -1.01
C VAL A 129 9.77 -9.86 0.11
N LEU A 130 10.21 -8.60 0.28
CA LEU A 130 10.83 -8.10 1.52
C LEU A 130 9.88 -7.11 2.21
N VAL A 131 9.31 -7.55 3.34
CA VAL A 131 8.35 -6.75 4.13
C VAL A 131 9.10 -5.85 5.12
N PHE A 132 8.96 -4.52 5.02
CA PHE A 132 9.53 -3.62 6.03
C PHE A 132 8.89 -3.82 7.43
N GLY A 133 9.75 -3.77 8.45
CA GLY A 133 9.45 -4.08 9.85
C GLY A 133 8.49 -3.11 10.57
N LYS A 134 8.24 -3.40 11.86
CA LYS A 134 7.10 -2.94 12.69
C LYS A 134 7.03 -1.44 13.02
N LYS A 135 7.97 -0.61 12.56
CA LYS A 135 8.03 0.83 12.88
C LYS A 135 8.15 1.65 11.59
N GLY A 136 7.03 1.79 10.88
CA GLY A 136 6.94 2.70 9.74
C GLY A 136 7.04 4.14 10.23
N ALA A 137 8.24 4.71 10.19
CA ALA A 137 8.42 6.15 10.33
C ALA A 137 7.62 6.82 9.20
N ARG A 138 6.86 7.89 9.54
CA ARG A 138 6.14 8.72 8.57
C ARG A 138 7.10 9.09 7.42
N LEU A 139 6.82 8.64 6.20
CA LEU A 139 7.58 9.04 5.00
C LEU A 139 7.54 10.56 4.74
N TYR A 140 6.71 11.30 5.46
CA TYR A 140 6.51 12.72 5.28
C TYR A 140 7.56 13.62 5.97
N SER A 141 8.47 13.11 6.81
CA SER A 141 9.30 14.00 7.65
C SER A 141 10.80 13.69 7.74
N GLY A 142 11.40 13.02 6.75
CA GLY A 142 12.88 12.90 6.69
C GLY A 142 13.46 11.57 6.23
N GLY A 143 12.64 10.66 5.67
CA GLY A 143 13.16 9.50 4.94
C GLY A 143 13.77 9.90 3.60
N PRO A 144 14.61 9.04 2.98
CA PRO A 144 15.15 9.27 1.64
C PRO A 144 14.05 9.77 0.71
N ARG A 145 14.28 10.97 0.14
CA ARG A 145 13.28 11.77 -0.59
C ARG A 145 12.62 10.91 -1.65
N LEU A 146 11.30 10.73 -1.57
CA LEU A 146 10.50 10.16 -2.67
C LEU A 146 10.78 10.89 -3.99
N ASP A 147 11.18 12.17 -3.92
CA ASP A 147 11.65 13.00 -5.03
C ASP A 147 12.95 12.54 -5.70
N SER A 148 13.66 11.56 -5.14
CA SER A 148 14.84 10.96 -5.79
C SER A 148 14.49 9.80 -6.71
N ILE A 149 13.31 9.19 -6.55
CA ILE A 149 12.87 8.07 -7.38
C ILE A 149 12.61 8.59 -8.79
N ARG A 150 13.30 7.99 -9.78
CA ARG A 150 13.18 8.35 -11.20
C ARG A 150 12.27 7.40 -11.97
N THR A 151 12.19 6.15 -11.56
CA THR A 151 11.40 5.09 -12.22
C THR A 151 10.56 4.38 -11.17
N LEU A 152 9.26 4.22 -11.43
CA LEU A 152 8.33 3.51 -10.55
C LEU A 152 7.49 2.53 -11.37
N HIS A 153 7.71 1.23 -11.13
CA HIS A 153 6.88 0.16 -11.68
C HIS A 153 6.05 -0.46 -10.57
N LEU A 154 4.73 -0.33 -10.65
CA LEU A 154 3.79 -0.76 -9.63
C LEU A 154 2.81 -1.78 -10.21
N ARG A 155 2.64 -2.89 -9.50
CA ARG A 155 1.56 -3.85 -9.74
C ARG A 155 0.54 -3.72 -8.62
N TRP A 156 -0.63 -3.16 -8.91
CA TRP A 156 -1.63 -2.78 -7.91
C TRP A 156 -2.89 -3.63 -8.04
N ALA A 157 -3.06 -4.55 -7.08
CA ALA A 157 -4.26 -5.38 -6.98
C ALA A 157 -5.44 -4.62 -6.35
N ILE A 158 -6.56 -4.56 -7.07
CA ILE A 158 -7.82 -3.96 -6.65
C ILE A 158 -8.59 -4.96 -5.78
N ARG A 159 -8.46 -4.85 -4.46
CA ARG A 159 -9.14 -5.77 -3.54
C ARG A 159 -10.61 -5.41 -3.31
N ALA A 160 -10.91 -4.13 -3.47
CA ALA A 160 -12.22 -3.55 -3.35
C ALA A 160 -12.28 -2.34 -4.28
N LEU A 161 -13.40 -2.19 -5.00
CA LEU A 161 -13.54 -1.19 -6.04
C LEU A 161 -13.71 0.21 -5.41
N PRO A 162 -12.79 1.17 -5.66
CA PRO A 162 -12.95 2.54 -5.19
C PRO A 162 -14.23 3.17 -5.75
N TYR A 163 -14.84 4.07 -4.99
CA TYR A 163 -16.08 4.77 -5.35
C TYR A 163 -17.34 3.92 -5.50
N LEU A 164 -17.26 2.58 -5.40
CA LEU A 164 -18.45 1.73 -5.46
C LEU A 164 -19.45 2.10 -4.37
N ARG A 165 -20.71 2.30 -4.75
CA ARG A 165 -21.84 2.53 -3.84
C ARG A 165 -22.74 1.30 -3.84
N ARG A 166 -23.30 0.93 -2.69
CA ARG A 166 -24.20 -0.23 -2.57
C ARG A 166 -25.59 0.18 -2.08
N GLY A 167 -26.59 -0.31 -2.80
CA GLY A 167 -28.01 -0.12 -2.46
C GLY A 167 -28.50 1.32 -2.65
N PRO A 168 -29.69 1.64 -2.13
CA PRO A 168 -30.28 2.99 -2.25
C PRO A 168 -29.55 4.03 -1.39
N SER A 169 -28.70 3.59 -0.46
CA SER A 169 -27.86 4.50 0.30
C SER A 169 -26.75 5.02 -0.60
N ASN A 170 -26.65 6.34 -0.73
CA ASN A 170 -25.60 7.01 -1.51
C ASN A 170 -24.20 6.93 -0.84
N ARG A 171 -23.97 5.91 -0.01
CA ARG A 171 -22.76 5.70 0.78
C ARG A 171 -21.79 4.81 0.02
N LEU A 172 -20.49 5.14 0.13
CA LEU A 172 -19.42 4.31 -0.40
C LEU A 172 -19.39 2.96 0.33
N ALA A 173 -19.34 1.87 -0.43
CA ALA A 173 -19.20 0.52 0.09
C ALA A 173 -17.81 0.27 0.69
N TYR A 174 -16.78 0.93 0.14
CA TYR A 174 -15.37 0.75 0.50
C TYR A 174 -14.68 2.11 0.70
N ARG A 175 -15.00 2.77 1.82
CA ARG A 175 -14.52 4.13 2.10
C ARG A 175 -12.99 4.18 2.26
N GLU A 176 -12.41 3.19 2.93
CA GLU A 176 -10.98 3.09 3.18
C GLU A 176 -10.20 2.86 1.89
N ASP A 177 -10.68 1.98 1.01
CA ASP A 177 -10.06 1.72 -0.29
C ASP A 177 -10.15 2.93 -1.21
N THR A 178 -11.28 3.65 -1.18
CA THR A 178 -11.42 4.93 -1.90
C THR A 178 -10.39 5.96 -1.40
N ALA A 179 -10.28 6.14 -0.09
CA ALA A 179 -9.29 7.06 0.48
C ALA A 179 -7.84 6.63 0.18
N ASN A 180 -7.56 5.32 0.15
CA ASN A 180 -6.24 4.79 -0.20
C ASN A 180 -5.93 4.99 -1.70
N TRP A 181 -6.93 4.86 -2.58
CA TRP A 181 -6.81 5.13 -4.01
C TRP A 181 -6.38 6.56 -4.26
N GLU A 182 -7.17 7.53 -3.78
CA GLU A 182 -6.91 8.97 -3.91
C GLU A 182 -5.55 9.34 -3.34
N LYS A 183 -5.27 8.87 -2.12
CA LYS A 183 -4.02 9.18 -1.44
C LYS A 183 -2.80 8.65 -2.17
N SER A 184 -2.86 7.44 -2.71
CA SER A 184 -1.70 6.82 -3.38
C SER A 184 -1.40 7.53 -4.69
N TRP A 185 -2.42 7.84 -5.50
CA TRP A 185 -2.25 8.66 -6.70
C TRP A 185 -1.75 10.07 -6.37
N GLY A 186 -2.26 10.69 -5.29
CA GLY A 186 -1.75 11.97 -4.81
C GLY A 186 -0.27 11.92 -4.40
N ILE A 187 0.19 10.82 -3.81
CA ILE A 187 1.62 10.62 -3.52
C ILE A 187 2.40 10.52 -4.82
N ILE A 188 1.98 9.69 -5.78
CA ILE A 188 2.66 9.52 -7.07
C ILE A 188 2.76 10.86 -7.81
N ALA A 189 1.66 11.63 -7.88
CA ALA A 189 1.63 12.95 -8.46
C ALA A 189 2.59 13.94 -7.77
N SER A 190 2.82 13.79 -6.46
CA SER A 190 3.71 14.65 -5.70
C SER A 190 5.20 14.38 -5.93
N MET A 191 5.58 13.23 -6.51
CA MET A 191 6.98 12.82 -6.70
C MET A 191 7.67 13.71 -7.75
N GLN A 192 8.49 14.66 -7.30
CA GLN A 192 9.17 15.63 -8.18
C GLN A 192 10.19 14.98 -9.11
N GLY A 193 10.79 13.88 -8.65
CA GLY A 193 11.85 13.21 -9.38
C GLY A 193 11.40 12.25 -10.46
N LEU A 194 10.13 11.85 -10.44
CA LEU A 194 9.61 10.74 -11.21
C LEU A 194 9.65 11.07 -12.70
N ARG A 195 10.34 10.23 -13.48
CA ARG A 195 10.52 10.36 -14.94
C ARG A 195 9.76 9.27 -15.69
N HIS A 196 9.75 8.05 -15.16
CA HIS A 196 9.10 6.89 -15.75
C HIS A 196 8.12 6.27 -14.76
N LEU A 197 6.87 6.14 -15.15
CA LEU A 197 5.81 5.53 -14.35
C LEU A 197 5.14 4.42 -15.15
N GLN A 198 5.08 3.23 -14.57
CA GLN A 198 4.27 2.14 -15.09
C GLN A 198 3.43 1.57 -13.96
N VAL A 199 2.10 1.63 -14.09
CA VAL A 199 1.17 1.04 -13.11
C VAL A 199 0.32 0.00 -13.81
N MET A 200 0.38 -1.24 -13.33
CA MET A 200 -0.48 -2.32 -13.78
C MET A 200 -1.56 -2.57 -12.73
N LEU A 201 -2.79 -2.21 -13.06
CA LEU A 201 -3.96 -2.48 -12.24
C LEU A 201 -4.42 -3.92 -12.49
N ILE A 202 -4.73 -4.64 -11.42
CA ILE A 202 -5.10 -6.05 -11.49
C ILE A 202 -6.32 -6.28 -10.63
N ASP A 203 -7.32 -6.96 -11.19
CA ASP A 203 -8.39 -7.52 -10.39
C ASP A 203 -8.08 -8.98 -10.03
N PRO A 204 -7.77 -9.30 -8.76
CA PRO A 204 -7.59 -10.68 -8.31
C PRO A 204 -8.93 -11.39 -8.05
N SER A 205 -10.08 -10.74 -8.26
CA SER A 205 -11.38 -11.34 -8.02
C SER A 205 -11.66 -12.48 -9.03
N PRO A 206 -12.32 -13.57 -8.59
CA PRO A 206 -12.69 -14.64 -9.52
C PRO A 206 -13.65 -14.09 -10.57
N GLN A 207 -13.51 -14.46 -11.83
CA GLN A 207 -14.43 -14.06 -12.91
C GLN A 207 -14.55 -12.54 -13.14
N GLN A 208 -13.56 -11.74 -12.73
CA GLN A 208 -13.56 -10.29 -12.98
C GLN A 208 -14.83 -9.60 -12.45
N LEU A 209 -15.25 -9.93 -11.21
CA LEU A 209 -16.49 -9.44 -10.59
C LEU A 209 -16.66 -7.92 -10.62
N TRP A 210 -15.55 -7.17 -10.72
CA TRP A 210 -15.59 -5.72 -10.72
C TRP A 210 -15.63 -5.10 -12.12
N GLU A 211 -15.52 -5.85 -13.21
CA GLU A 211 -15.41 -5.30 -14.57
C GLU A 211 -16.57 -4.35 -14.92
N ALA A 212 -17.82 -4.79 -14.76
CA ALA A 212 -18.98 -3.97 -15.08
C ALA A 212 -19.01 -2.66 -14.27
N ASN A 213 -18.82 -2.77 -12.95
CA ASN A 213 -18.82 -1.59 -12.07
C ASN A 213 -17.59 -0.69 -12.31
N TRP A 214 -16.46 -1.26 -12.75
CA TRP A 214 -15.27 -0.49 -13.09
C TRP A 214 -15.54 0.40 -14.30
N VAL A 215 -16.10 -0.16 -15.37
CA VAL A 215 -16.44 0.58 -16.59
C VAL A 215 -17.42 1.71 -16.27
N GLU A 216 -18.42 1.46 -15.42
CA GLU A 216 -19.36 2.49 -14.97
C GLU A 216 -18.69 3.62 -14.17
N LEU A 217 -17.64 3.31 -13.40
CA LEU A 217 -16.93 4.24 -12.53
C LEU A 217 -15.62 4.75 -13.15
N GLU A 218 -15.37 4.47 -14.42
CA GLU A 218 -14.04 4.67 -14.99
C GLU A 218 -13.61 6.14 -14.98
N ASP A 219 -14.51 7.08 -15.29
CA ASP A 219 -14.21 8.52 -15.26
C ASP A 219 -13.78 9.00 -13.87
N ILE A 220 -14.56 8.66 -12.83
CA ILE A 220 -14.24 9.06 -11.44
C ILE A 220 -13.01 8.34 -10.90
N LEU A 221 -12.74 7.10 -11.34
CA LEU A 221 -11.52 6.38 -10.97
C LEU A 221 -10.28 7.07 -11.55
N LEU A 222 -10.39 7.53 -12.80
CA LEU A 222 -9.31 8.19 -13.54
C LEU A 222 -9.06 9.63 -13.10
N ASP A 223 -9.99 10.32 -12.44
CA ASP A 223 -9.78 11.67 -11.89
C ASP A 223 -8.53 11.76 -11.00
N SER A 224 -8.31 10.76 -10.15
CA SER A 224 -7.10 10.69 -9.32
C SER A 224 -5.84 10.47 -10.14
N VAL A 225 -5.93 9.73 -11.25
CA VAL A 225 -4.82 9.42 -12.16
C VAL A 225 -4.42 10.65 -12.97
N ARG A 226 -5.38 11.48 -13.39
CA ARG A 226 -5.16 12.75 -14.11
C ARG A 226 -4.28 13.74 -13.34
N ALA A 227 -4.18 13.61 -12.01
CA ALA A 227 -3.28 14.43 -11.21
C ALA A 227 -1.78 14.19 -11.49
N VAL A 228 -1.42 13.08 -12.12
CA VAL A 228 -0.04 12.74 -12.45
C VAL A 228 0.39 13.46 -13.73
N LYS A 229 1.14 14.57 -13.59
CA LYS A 229 1.57 15.42 -14.72
C LYS A 229 3.08 15.42 -15.01
N ARG A 230 3.89 14.93 -14.08
CA ARG A 230 5.36 15.13 -14.09
C ARG A 230 6.18 14.09 -14.86
N PRO A 231 5.87 12.78 -14.82
CA PRO A 231 6.69 11.80 -15.52
C PRO A 231 6.76 12.12 -17.01
N ARG A 232 7.95 11.93 -17.59
CA ARG A 232 8.17 12.06 -19.04
C ARG A 232 7.45 10.96 -19.80
N ASP A 233 7.42 9.76 -19.22
CA ASP A 233 6.65 8.64 -19.72
C ASP A 233 5.84 8.05 -18.56
N ALA A 234 4.53 8.01 -18.72
CA ALA A 234 3.62 7.41 -17.76
C ALA A 234 2.64 6.50 -18.48
N VAL A 235 2.54 5.25 -18.04
CA VAL A 235 1.63 4.25 -18.58
C VAL A 235 0.84 3.62 -17.44
N VAL A 236 -0.48 3.62 -17.57
CA VAL A 236 -1.38 2.88 -16.68
C VAL A 236 -2.05 1.79 -17.49
N ILE A 237 -1.78 0.55 -17.12
CA ILE A 237 -2.38 -0.65 -17.70
C ILE A 237 -3.64 -0.94 -16.89
N LEU A 238 -4.79 -0.80 -17.54
CA LEU A 238 -6.12 -1.00 -17.00
C LEU A 238 -6.41 -2.50 -16.84
N PRO A 239 -7.23 -2.87 -15.84
CA PRO A 239 -7.37 -4.26 -15.43
C PRO A 239 -8.18 -5.14 -16.40
N TYR A 240 -8.97 -4.55 -17.31
CA TYR A 240 -9.91 -5.30 -18.16
C TYR A 240 -9.79 -4.94 -19.65
N PRO A 241 -10.00 -5.92 -20.56
CA PRO A 241 -10.19 -5.72 -21.99
C PRO A 241 -11.24 -4.67 -22.36
N SER A 242 -12.32 -4.57 -21.58
CA SER A 242 -13.44 -3.66 -21.83
C SER A 242 -13.18 -2.20 -21.47
N CYS A 243 -12.04 -1.91 -20.82
CA CYS A 243 -11.69 -0.56 -20.41
C CYS A 243 -11.41 0.34 -21.60
N ARG A 244 -11.82 1.59 -21.50
CA ARG A 244 -11.54 2.58 -22.53
C ARG A 244 -10.15 3.16 -22.35
N THR A 245 -9.40 3.31 -23.45
CA THR A 245 -8.06 3.93 -23.45
C THR A 245 -8.05 5.33 -24.04
N ASP A 246 -9.17 5.79 -24.56
CA ASP A 246 -9.36 7.07 -25.26
C ASP A 246 -9.85 8.20 -24.33
N TRP A 247 -9.80 8.01 -23.00
CA TRP A 247 -10.17 9.05 -22.04
C TRP A 247 -9.33 10.31 -22.21
N ASP A 248 -9.98 11.47 -22.13
CA ASP A 248 -9.28 12.74 -22.01
C ASP A 248 -8.57 12.81 -20.65
N MET A 249 -7.25 12.88 -20.71
CA MET A 249 -6.38 12.96 -19.55
C MET A 249 -5.98 14.42 -19.24
N GLY A 250 -6.48 15.40 -20.01
CA GLY A 250 -6.16 16.81 -19.89
C GLY A 250 -4.66 17.06 -20.02
N ASP A 251 -4.07 17.77 -19.05
CA ASP A 251 -2.61 18.00 -19.03
C ASP A 251 -1.79 16.81 -18.49
N SER A 252 -2.43 15.68 -18.15
CA SER A 252 -1.71 14.52 -17.63
C SER A 252 -0.93 13.83 -18.75
N THR A 253 0.30 13.41 -18.44
CA THR A 253 1.16 12.65 -19.36
C THR A 253 0.87 11.15 -19.37
N VAL A 254 -0.15 10.71 -18.62
CA VAL A 254 -0.50 9.30 -18.46
C VAL A 254 -1.18 8.78 -19.72
N ARG A 255 -0.63 7.71 -20.28
CA ARG A 255 -1.24 6.93 -21.36
C ARG A 255 -1.92 5.70 -20.77
N LEU A 256 -3.17 5.48 -21.16
CA LEU A 256 -3.92 4.30 -20.79
C LEU A 256 -3.63 3.18 -21.78
N ARG A 257 -3.45 1.96 -21.26
CA ARG A 257 -3.32 0.73 -22.04
C ARG A 257 -4.17 -0.34 -21.41
N VAL A 258 -4.49 -1.36 -22.19
CA VAL A 258 -5.13 -2.57 -21.70
C VAL A 258 -4.17 -3.73 -21.88
N LEU A 259 -4.30 -4.77 -21.06
CA LEU A 259 -3.47 -5.96 -21.20
C LEU A 259 -3.91 -6.70 -22.48
N ASP A 260 -3.07 -6.67 -23.51
CA ASP A 260 -3.31 -7.49 -24.70
C ASP A 260 -3.32 -8.95 -24.24
N ASN A 261 -4.42 -9.66 -24.44
CA ASN A 261 -4.65 -11.02 -23.94
C ASN A 261 -3.70 -12.08 -24.50
N GLY A 262 -2.60 -11.69 -25.17
CA GLY A 262 -1.54 -12.61 -25.59
C GLY A 262 -1.98 -13.68 -26.61
N LEU A 263 -3.25 -13.69 -27.03
CA LEU A 263 -3.68 -14.30 -28.27
C LEU A 263 -3.23 -13.37 -29.42
N GLY A 264 -1.92 -13.15 -29.49
CA GLY A 264 -1.29 -12.88 -30.77
C GLY A 264 -1.62 -14.08 -31.63
N THR A 265 -2.67 -13.96 -32.43
CA THR A 265 -2.69 -14.62 -33.72
C THR A 265 -1.42 -14.14 -34.40
N GLY A 266 -0.34 -14.91 -34.29
CA GLY A 266 0.72 -14.89 -35.27
C GLY A 266 0.06 -15.28 -36.58
N GLY A 267 -0.59 -14.29 -37.21
CA GLY A 267 -0.86 -14.34 -38.62
C GLY A 267 0.50 -14.14 -39.24
N ASP A 268 1.11 -15.27 -39.60
CA ASP A 268 2.13 -15.30 -40.63
C ASP A 268 1.56 -14.53 -41.84
N GLU A 269 2.02 -13.30 -42.03
CA GLU A 269 1.92 -12.63 -43.32
C GLU A 269 2.97 -13.32 -44.22
N ASP A 270 2.48 -14.21 -45.10
CA ASP A 270 3.20 -14.75 -46.26
C ASP A 270 3.53 -13.66 -47.30
#